data_AF-A0A9E3FL75-F1
#
_entry.id   AF-A0A9E3FL75-F1
#
_cell.length_a   1.000
_cell.length_b   1.000
_cell.length_c   1.000
_cell.angle_alpha   90.00
_cell.angle_beta   90.00
_cell.angle_gamma   90.00
#
_symmetry.space_group_name_H-M   'P 1'
#
loop_
_entity.id
_entity.type
_entity.pdbx_description
1 polymer ?
#
loop_
_entity_poly.entity_id
_entity_poly.type
_entity_poly.pdbx_seq_one_letter_code
_entity_poly.pdbx_strand_id
1 'polypeptide(L)'
;MAKQLALPPNLAPRLISREAAAAYVSLSPNSFDAMVQEGRMPRPKRLGDRRKAWDVRELDRAIDLLPHSGEEDGTAPADQGWS
;
A
#
# COMPACT_ATOMS: atom_id res chain seq x y z
N MET A 1 -8.45 -31.36 -19.29
CA MET A 1 -8.32 -29.99 -19.80
C MET A 1 -7.26 -29.27 -18.98
N ALA A 2 -6.21 -28.74 -19.61
CA ALA A 2 -5.25 -27.90 -18.91
C ALA A 2 -5.98 -26.64 -18.41
N LYS A 3 -5.86 -26.34 -17.12
CA LYS A 3 -6.41 -25.11 -16.54
C LYS A 3 -5.60 -23.96 -17.16
N GLN A 4 -6.14 -23.35 -18.21
CA GLN A 4 -5.53 -22.18 -18.82
C GLN A 4 -5.41 -21.12 -17.72
N LEU A 5 -4.18 -20.85 -17.30
CA LEU A 5 -3.91 -19.70 -16.45
C LEU A 5 -4.34 -18.48 -17.24
N ALA A 6 -5.33 -17.75 -16.74
CA ALA A 6 -5.95 -16.62 -17.44
C ALA A 6 -4.95 -15.50 -17.75
N LEU A 7 -3.76 -15.53 -17.13
CA LEU A 7 -2.68 -14.56 -17.29
C LEU A 7 -1.35 -15.27 -17.55
N PRO A 8 -0.43 -14.64 -18.30
CA PRO A 8 0.95 -15.10 -18.42
C PRO A 8 1.65 -15.23 -17.05
N PRO A 9 2.55 -16.19 -16.86
CA PRO A 9 3.20 -16.42 -15.57
C PRO A 9 4.13 -15.27 -15.13
N ASN A 10 4.55 -14.41 -16.06
CA ASN A 10 5.41 -13.25 -15.81
C ASN A 10 4.63 -11.95 -15.53
N LEU A 11 3.30 -11.97 -15.58
CA LEU A 11 2.50 -10.80 -15.28
C LEU A 11 2.27 -10.70 -13.76
N ALA A 12 3.04 -9.83 -13.10
CA ALA A 12 2.86 -9.56 -11.69
C ALA A 12 1.44 -9.04 -11.40
N PRO A 13 0.77 -9.53 -10.34
CA PRO A 13 -0.58 -9.08 -10.00
C PRO A 13 -0.54 -7.61 -9.54
N ARG A 14 -1.39 -6.78 -10.13
CA ARG A 14 -1.53 -5.37 -9.71
C ARG A 14 -2.35 -5.22 -8.42
N LEU A 15 -3.38 -6.06 -8.26
CA LEU A 15 -4.25 -6.06 -7.09
C LEU A 15 -3.93 -7.28 -6.24
N ILE A 16 -3.53 -7.06 -4.99
CA ILE A 16 -3.07 -8.11 -4.08
C ILE A 16 -3.94 -8.18 -2.82
N SER A 17 -3.95 -9.35 -2.17
CA SER A 17 -4.70 -9.56 -0.92
C SER A 17 -4.08 -8.78 0.25
N ARG A 18 -4.77 -8.76 1.39
CA ARG A 18 -4.26 -8.15 2.63
C ARG A 18 -2.93 -8.75 3.05
N GLU A 19 -2.82 -10.08 3.02
CA GLU A 19 -1.63 -10.82 3.44
C GLU A 19 -0.45 -10.52 2.52
N ALA A 20 -0.70 -10.49 1.21
CA ALA A 20 0.32 -10.13 0.23
C ALA A 20 0.74 -8.65 0.35
N ALA A 21 -0.20 -7.74 0.61
CA ALA A 21 0.11 -6.32 0.83
C ALA A 21 0.96 -6.11 2.08
N ALA A 22 0.63 -6.79 3.18
CA ALA A 22 1.43 -6.75 4.41
C ALA A 22 2.84 -7.30 4.19
N ALA A 23 2.96 -8.44 3.50
CA ALA A 23 4.27 -9.01 3.15
C ALA A 23 5.07 -8.08 2.24
N TYR A 24 4.41 -7.41 1.28
CA TYR A 24 5.04 -6.47 0.35
C TYR A 24 5.75 -5.33 1.09
N VAL A 25 5.14 -4.82 2.16
CA VAL A 25 5.70 -3.75 3.00
C VAL A 25 6.50 -4.28 4.21
N SER A 26 6.83 -5.57 4.24
CA SER A 26 7.57 -6.22 5.35
C SER A 26 6.90 -6.12 6.73
N LEU A 27 5.57 -6.21 6.79
CA LEU A 27 4.78 -6.16 8.03
C LEU A 27 3.96 -7.43 8.27
N SER A 28 3.56 -7.62 9.52
CA SER A 28 2.47 -8.55 9.85
C SER A 28 1.14 -7.99 9.32
N PRO A 29 0.13 -8.83 9.01
CA PRO A 29 -1.17 -8.34 8.54
C PRO A 29 -1.86 -7.39 9.54
N ASN A 30 -1.69 -7.61 10.84
CA ASN A 30 -2.28 -6.75 11.87
C ASN A 30 -1.58 -5.39 11.95
N SER A 31 -0.24 -5.38 11.85
CA SER A 31 0.54 -4.14 11.80
C SER A 31 0.21 -3.32 10.54
N PHE A 32 0.04 -4.00 9.42
CA PHE A 32 -0.41 -3.36 8.18
C PHE A 32 -1.79 -2.72 8.33
N ASP A 33 -2.76 -3.43 8.93
CA ASP A 33 -4.08 -2.85 9.18
C ASP A 33 -4.01 -1.61 10.08
N ALA A 34 -3.14 -1.60 11.10
CA ALA A 34 -2.92 -0.43 11.95
C ALA A 34 -2.42 0.77 11.13
N MET A 35 -1.42 0.58 10.26
CA MET A 35 -0.93 1.64 9.38
C MET A 35 -2.01 2.13 8.39
N VAL A 36 -2.91 1.26 7.94
CA VAL A 36 -4.05 1.66 7.11
C VAL A 36 -5.06 2.50 7.91
N GLN A 37 -5.30 2.17 9.19
CA GLN A 37 -6.15 2.98 10.07
C GLN A 37 -5.54 4.33 10.37
N GLU A 38 -4.22 4.38 10.60
CA GLU A 38 -3.44 5.60 10.82
C GLU A 38 -3.31 6.48 9.57
N GLY A 39 -3.68 5.96 8.38
CA GLY A 39 -3.61 6.70 7.12
C GLY A 39 -2.22 6.70 6.47
N ARG A 40 -1.26 5.97 7.02
CA ARG A 40 0.10 5.79 6.49
C ARG A 40 0.15 4.82 5.32
N MET A 41 -0.88 3.99 5.16
CA MET A 41 -1.06 3.06 4.05
C MET A 41 -2.43 3.24 3.39
N PRO A 42 -2.56 2.96 2.08
CA PRO A 42 -3.81 3.14 1.37
C PRO A 42 -4.90 2.19 1.86
N ARG A 43 -6.14 2.67 1.84
CA ARG A 43 -7.32 1.82 2.09
C ARG A 43 -7.55 0.85 0.93
N PRO A 44 -8.08 -0.36 1.19
CA PRO A 44 -8.33 -1.32 0.13
C PRO A 44 -9.34 -0.82 -0.90
N LYS A 45 -9.12 -1.19 -2.16
CA LYS A 45 -10.14 -1.11 -3.20
C LYS A 45 -11.20 -2.17 -2.98
N ARG A 46 -12.47 -1.79 -3.11
CA ARG A 46 -13.61 -2.72 -3.10
C ARG A 46 -13.83 -3.28 -4.50
N LEU A 47 -13.65 -4.59 -4.68
CA LEU A 47 -13.93 -5.31 -5.93
C LEU A 47 -15.31 -5.97 -5.93
N GLY A 48 -15.99 -5.95 -4.79
CA GLY A 48 -17.33 -6.45 -4.54
C GLY A 48 -17.67 -6.32 -3.06
N ASP A 49 -18.78 -6.90 -2.62
CA ASP A 49 -19.23 -6.73 -1.22
C ASP A 49 -18.26 -7.31 -0.19
N ARG A 50 -17.68 -8.47 -0.50
CA ARG A 50 -16.75 -9.20 0.38
C ARG A 50 -15.30 -9.24 -0.13
N ARG A 51 -15.03 -8.69 -1.31
CA ARG A 51 -13.71 -8.76 -1.95
C ARG A 51 -13.03 -7.40 -1.90
N LYS A 52 -11.87 -7.39 -1.26
CA LYS A 52 -11.01 -6.21 -1.11
C LYS A 52 -9.61 -6.58 -1.60
N ALA A 53 -8.95 -5.62 -2.23
CA ALA A 53 -7.57 -5.77 -2.67
C ALA A 53 -6.84 -4.43 -2.60
N TRP A 54 -5.52 -4.46 -2.53
CA TRP A 54 -4.66 -3.29 -2.54
C TRP A 54 -3.95 -3.18 -3.88
N ASP A 55 -3.86 -1.97 -4.41
CA ASP A 55 -3.10 -1.70 -5.63
C ASP A 55 -1.64 -1.51 -5.26
N VAL A 56 -0.76 -2.33 -5.87
CA VAL A 56 0.69 -2.27 -5.63
C VAL A 56 1.22 -0.85 -5.87
N ARG A 57 0.71 -0.13 -6.88
CA ARG A 57 1.17 1.24 -7.18
C ARG A 57 0.72 2.28 -6.15
N GLU A 58 -0.35 2.00 -5.41
CA GLU A 58 -0.75 2.85 -4.28
C GLU A 58 0.11 2.56 -3.05
N LEU A 59 0.51 1.29 -2.87
CA LEU A 59 1.46 0.90 -1.85
C LEU A 59 2.84 1.53 -2.11
N ASP A 60 3.37 1.43 -3.34
CA ASP A 60 4.66 2.04 -3.72
C ASP A 60 4.71 3.52 -3.36
N ARG A 61 3.70 4.28 -3.79
CA ARG A 61 3.61 5.71 -3.48
C ARG A 61 3.49 6.01 -1.99
N ALA A 62 2.85 5.14 -1.21
CA ALA A 62 2.76 5.32 0.23
C ALA A 62 4.11 5.01 0.91
N ILE A 63 4.84 4.00 0.43
CA ILE A 63 6.19 3.65 0.90
C ILE A 63 7.15 4.80 0.63
N ASP A 64 7.11 5.38 -0.58
CA ASP A 64 7.97 6.51 -0.97
C ASP A 64 7.77 7.76 -0.10
N LEU A 65 6.60 7.87 0.57
CA LEU A 65 6.25 8.98 1.45
C LEU A 65 6.50 8.68 2.94
N LEU A 66 6.91 7.47 3.31
CA LEU A 66 7.22 7.17 4.70
C LEU A 66 8.47 7.94 5.15
N PRO A 67 8.47 8.51 6.36
CA PRO A 67 9.66 9.15 6.89
C PRO A 67 10.76 8.13 7.16
N HIS A 68 12.02 8.54 7.04
CA HIS A 68 13.11 7.72 7.54
C HIS A 68 13.13 7.74 9.07
N SER A 69 13.78 6.74 9.67
CA SER A 69 13.92 6.69 11.12
C SER A 69 14.61 7.95 11.66
N GLY A 70 13.91 8.70 12.51
CA GLY A 70 14.41 9.94 13.11
C GLY A 70 13.99 11.22 12.36
N GLU A 71 13.30 11.11 11.23
CA GLU A 71 12.66 12.24 10.55
C GLU A 71 11.20 12.35 11.03
N GLU A 72 10.75 13.55 11.40
CA GLU A 72 9.34 13.80 11.71
C GLU A 72 8.52 13.79 10.40
N ASP A 73 7.30 13.23 10.42
CA ASP A 73 6.37 13.26 9.29
C ASP A 73 6.26 14.71 8.79
N GLY A 74 6.79 14.98 7.59
CA GLY A 74 7.03 16.31 7.05
C GLY A 74 5.78 17.18 6.91
N THR A 75 5.27 17.71 8.02
CA THR A 75 4.50 18.94 8.06
C THR A 75 5.53 20.06 8.07
N ALA A 76 6.05 20.41 6.90
CA ALA A 76 6.63 21.73 6.74
C ALA A 76 5.48 22.74 6.92
N PRO A 77 5.50 23.63 7.94
CA PRO A 77 4.59 24.76 7.91
C PRO A 77 4.97 25.58 6.67
N ALA A 78 4.01 25.74 5.77
CA ALA A 78 4.07 26.67 4.66
C ALA A 78 4.04 28.10 5.22
N ASP A 79 5.13 28.54 5.83
CA ASP A 79 5.37 29.95 6.06
C ASP A 79 6.87 30.22 6.21
N GLN A 80 7.55 30.38 5.08
CA GLN A 80 8.71 31.25 5.02
C GLN A 80 8.46 32.22 3.88
N GLY A 81 7.58 33.18 4.16
CA GLY A 81 7.53 34.44 3.42
C GLY A 81 8.96 34.97 3.23
N TRP A 82 9.36 35.08 1.98
CA TRP A 82 10.60 35.72 1.57
C TRP A 82 10.53 37.18 2.00
N SER A 83 11.44 37.63 2.86
CA SER A 83 11.72 39.06 3.08
C SER A 83 13.17 39.38 2.79
#